data_AF-A0A4U5NRP9-F1
#
_entry.id   AF-A0A4U5NRP9-F1
#
_cell.length_a   1.000
_cell.length_b   1.000
_cell.length_c   1.000
_cell.angle_alpha   90.00
_cell.angle_beta   90.00
_cell.angle_gamma   90.00
#
_symmetry.space_group_name_H-M   'P 1'
#
loop_
_entity.id
_entity.type
_entity.pdbx_description
1 polymer ?
#
loop_
_entity_poly.entity_id
_entity_poly.type
_entity_poly.pdbx_seq_one_letter_code
_entity_poly.pdbx_strand_id
1 'polypeptide(L)' 'MQHPTIWKFVDALRTIQGMRDTAYEAMVRGEAPPKKRKQYEATDKRILRTVTNFDRNGNIEELLRGCAHNFQMDP' A
#
# COMPACT_ATOMS: atom_id res chain seq x y z
N MET A 1 -8.82 27.01 0.71
CA MET A 1 -8.62 25.66 0.12
C MET A 1 -7.87 25.82 -1.20
N GLN A 2 -6.57 25.54 -1.25
CA GLN A 2 -5.85 25.47 -2.52
C GLN A 2 -6.09 24.08 -3.12
N HIS A 3 -6.90 24.00 -4.17
CA HIS A 3 -6.99 22.77 -4.95
C HIS A 3 -5.68 22.56 -5.70
N PRO A 4 -5.05 21.37 -5.60
CA PRO A 4 -3.87 21.07 -6.40
C PRO A 4 -4.19 21.23 -7.88
N THR A 5 -3.29 21.89 -8.62
CA THR A 5 -3.44 22.00 -10.08
C THR A 5 -3.18 20.64 -10.73
N ILE A 6 -3.68 20.45 -11.96
CA ILE A 6 -3.36 19.28 -12.79
C ILE A 6 -1.84 19.08 -12.90
N TRP A 7 -1.07 20.17 -12.92
CA TRP A 7 0.39 20.12 -12.92
C TRP A 7 0.97 19.47 -11.65
N LYS A 8 0.45 19.80 -10.46
CA LYS A 8 0.86 19.12 -9.22
C LYS A 8 0.57 17.61 -9.26
N PHE A 9 -0.50 17.20 -9.92
CA PHE A 9 -0.79 15.78 -10.14
C PHE A 9 0.24 15.13 -11.07
N VAL A 10 0.56 15.76 -12.20
CA VAL A 10 1.59 15.28 -13.14
C VAL A 10 2.97 15.18 -12.48
N ASP A 11 3.35 16.18 -11.68
CA ASP A 11 4.63 16.18 -10.96
C ASP A 11 4.69 15.07 -9.89
N ALA A 12 3.58 14.82 -9.20
CA ALA A 12 3.48 13.69 -8.27
C ALA A 12 3.65 12.35 -9.01
N LEU A 13 3.04 12.18 -10.19
CA LEU A 13 3.21 10.98 -11.01
C LEU A 13 4.67 10.77 -11.43
N ARG A 14 5.34 11.82 -11.93
CA ARG A 14 6.76 11.77 -12.31
C ARG A 14 7.65 11.36 -11.14
N THR A 15 7.37 11.90 -9.96
CA THR A 15 8.09 11.56 -8.72
C THR A 15 7.91 10.08 -8.38
N ILE A 16 6.67 9.59 -8.42
CA ILE A 16 6.36 8.18 -8.13
C ILE A 16 7.04 7.26 -9.16
N GLN A 17 7.01 7.61 -10.44
CA GLN A 17 7.66 6.85 -11.49
C GLN A 17 9.17 6.72 -11.25
N GLY A 18 9.87 7.83 -11.00
CA GLY A 18 11.32 7.79 -10.73
C GLY A 18 11.70 6.96 -9.49
N MET A 19 10.89 7.02 -8.42
CA MET A 19 11.09 6.17 -7.24
C MET A 19 10.93 4.67 -7.56
N ARG A 20 9.99 4.31 -8.44
CA ARG A 20 9.75 2.93 -8.85
C ARG A 20 10.84 2.42 -9.77
N ASP A 21 11.29 3.22 -10.72
CA ASP A 21 12.37 2.87 -11.64
C ASP A 21 13.67 2.61 -10.86
N THR A 22 14.00 3.48 -9.89
CA THR A 22 15.15 3.30 -9.00
C THR A 22 15.06 1.99 -8.19
N ALA A 23 13.89 1.69 -7.62
CA ALA A 23 13.68 0.47 -6.87
C ALA A 23 13.77 -0.79 -7.75
N TYR A 24 13.32 -0.68 -9.00
CA TYR A 24 13.41 -1.76 -9.99
C TYR A 24 14.87 -2.02 -10.40
N GLU A 25 15.65 -0.98 -10.66
CA GLU A 25 17.08 -1.12 -10.98
C GLU A 25 17.87 -1.75 -9.83
N ALA A 26 17.59 -1.34 -8.58
CA ALA A 26 18.17 -1.95 -7.39
C ALA A 26 17.84 -3.45 -7.30
N MET A 27 16.57 -3.82 -7.56
CA MET A 27 16.15 -5.22 -7.62
C MET A 27 16.89 -5.99 -8.73
N VAL A 28 17.02 -5.43 -9.93
CA VAL A 28 17.73 -6.06 -11.06
C VAL A 28 19.22 -6.28 -10.74
N ARG A 29 19.83 -5.37 -9.96
CA ARG A 29 21.20 -5.51 -9.46
C ARG A 29 21.33 -6.57 -8.34
N GLY A 30 20.22 -7.12 -7.85
CA GLY A 30 20.20 -8.05 -6.73
C GLY A 30 20.32 -7.38 -5.36
N GLU A 31 20.09 -6.07 -5.27
CA GLU A 31 20.05 -5.38 -3.99
C GLU A 31 18.80 -5.80 -3.20
N ALA A 32 18.94 -5.88 -1.88
CA ALA A 32 17.80 -6.16 -1.01
C ALA A 32 16.78 -5.02 -1.10
N PRO A 33 15.47 -5.32 -1.16
CA PRO A 33 14.44 -4.29 -1.26
C PRO A 33 14.53 -3.32 -0.07
N PRO A 34 14.22 -2.03 -0.28
CA PRO A 34 14.21 -1.06 0.81
C PRO A 34 13.25 -1.54 1.90
N LYS A 35 13.71 -1.50 3.16
CA LYS A 35 12.91 -1.94 4.31
C LYS A 35 11.61 -1.13 4.35
N LYS A 36 10.47 -1.83 4.26
CA LYS A 36 9.16 -1.21 4.49
C LYS A 36 9.15 -0.62 5.90
N ARG A 37 8.49 0.53 6.11
CA ARG A 37 8.31 1.02 7.48
C ARG A 37 7.52 -0.04 8.25
N LYS A 38 7.91 -0.35 9.48
CA LYS A 38 7.29 -1.40 10.33
C LYS A 38 5.77 -1.31 10.38
N GLN A 39 5.21 -0.10 10.34
CA GLN A 39 3.76 0.11 10.30
C GLN A 39 3.10 -0.54 9.07
N TYR A 40 3.71 -0.43 7.88
CA TYR A 40 3.19 -1.04 6.66
C TYR A 40 3.30 -2.57 6.71
N GLU A 41 4.40 -3.10 7.28
CA GLU A 41 4.55 -4.55 7.46
C GLU A 41 3.49 -5.11 8.42
N ALA A 42 3.19 -4.38 9.50
CA ALA A 42 2.15 -4.76 10.45
C ALA A 42 0.75 -4.70 9.82
N THR A 43 0.45 -3.63 9.07
CA THR A 43 -0.80 -3.49 8.32
C THR A 43 -0.96 -4.59 7.27
N ASP A 44 0.09 -4.88 6.49
CA ASP A 44 0.09 -5.96 5.50
C ASP A 44 -0.25 -7.31 6.15
N LYS A 45 0.34 -7.61 7.32
CA LYS A 45 0.03 -8.83 8.10
C LYS A 45 -1.41 -8.85 8.60
N ARG A 46 -1.95 -7.70 9.06
CA ARG A 46 -3.36 -7.59 9.50
C ARG A 46 -4.32 -7.85 8.33
N ILE A 47 -4.09 -7.22 7.17
CA ILE A 47 -4.90 -7.43 5.96
C ILE A 47 -4.84 -8.88 5.51
N LEU A 48 -3.63 -9.45 5.43
CA LEU A 48 -3.45 -10.85 5.05
C LEU A 48 -4.21 -11.79 5.99
N ARG A 49 -4.20 -11.53 7.30
CA ARG A 49 -4.97 -12.30 8.28
C ARG A 49 -6.48 -12.18 8.04
N THR A 50 -7.00 -10.97 7.80
CA THR A 50 -8.42 -10.74 7.49
C THR A 50 -8.85 -11.50 6.25
N VAL A 51 -8.03 -11.48 5.20
CA VAL A 51 -8.31 -12.18 3.93
C VAL A 51 -8.17 -13.70 4.10
N THR A 52 -7.16 -14.19 4.81
CA THR A 52 -6.93 -15.63 4.99
C THR A 52 -8.01 -16.27 5.86
N ASN A 53 -8.55 -15.53 6.83
CA ASN A 53 -9.63 -16.00 7.69
C ASN A 53 -11.02 -15.89 7.05
N PHE A 54 -11.12 -15.31 5.84
CA PHE A 54 -12.35 -15.24 5.09
C PHE A 54 -12.63 -16.59 4.41
N ASP A 55 -13.53 -17.37 5.00
CA ASP A 55 -14.01 -18.63 4.42
C ASP A 55 -15.27 -18.42 3.55
N ARG A 56 -15.72 -19.46 2.82
CA ARG A 56 -16.89 -19.44 1.91
C ARG A 56 -18.20 -18.94 2.53
N ASN A 57 -18.33 -18.99 3.85
CA ASN A 57 -19.50 -18.50 4.61
C ASN A 57 -19.27 -17.11 5.25
N GLY A 58 -18.13 -16.48 5.00
CA GLY A 58 -17.77 -15.19 5.57
C GLY A 58 -18.62 -14.05 5.01
N ASN A 59 -19.04 -13.14 5.89
CA ASN A 59 -19.75 -11.93 5.48
C ASN A 59 -18.80 -11.00 4.73
N ILE A 60 -19.08 -10.78 3.43
CA ILE A 60 -18.27 -9.92 2.58
C ILE A 60 -18.18 -8.48 3.11
N GLU A 61 -19.21 -8.00 3.81
CA GLU A 61 -19.19 -6.66 4.40
C GLU A 61 -18.17 -6.54 5.54
N GLU A 62 -18.00 -7.59 6.35
CA GLU A 62 -17.01 -7.61 7.43
C GLU A 62 -15.58 -7.64 6.89
N LEU A 63 -15.35 -8.41 5.82
CA LEU A 63 -14.09 -8.41 5.09
C LEU A 63 -13.75 -7.01 4.58
N LEU A 64 -14.71 -6.36 3.90
CA LEU A 64 -14.50 -5.03 3.32
C LEU A 64 -14.28 -3.96 4.40
N ARG A 65 -15.01 -4.01 5.52
CA ARG A 65 -14.76 -3.12 6.68
C ARG A 65 -13.39 -3.36 7.30
N GLY A 66 -12.99 -4.62 7.48
CA GLY A 66 -11.67 -4.98 8.00
C GLY A 66 -10.54 -4.50 7.09
N CYS A 67 -10.69 -4.62 5.78
CA CYS A 67 -9.75 -4.07 4.81
C CYS A 67 -9.70 -2.54 4.89
N ALA A 68 -10.85 -1.86 4.87
CA ALA A 68 -10.92 -0.39 4.93
C ALA A 68 -10.26 0.19 6.18
N HIS A 69 -10.53 -0.39 7.36
CA HIS A 69 -9.93 0.03 8.63
C HIS A 69 -8.39 -0.12 8.61
N ASN A 70 -7.88 -1.22 8.06
CA ASN A 70 -6.42 -1.40 7.92
C ASN A 70 -5.79 -0.44 6.90
N PHE A 71 -6.50 -0.09 5.81
CA PHE A 71 -6.03 0.89 4.83
C PHE A 71 -5.93 2.30 5.39
N GLN A 72 -6.83 2.68 6.30
CA GLN A 72 -6.75 3.94 7.03
C GLN A 72 -5.57 3.97 8.01
N MET A 73 -4.96 2.81 8.29
CA MET A 73 -3.93 2.63 9.31
C MET A 73 -4.37 3.16 10.69
N ASP A 74 -5.69 3.13 10.93
CA ASP A 74 -6.24 3.44 12.24
C ASP A 74 -5.84 2.31 13.21
N PRO A 75 -5.34 2.65 14.42
CA PRO A 75 -4.86 1.66 15.38
C PRO A 75 -5.92 0.61 15.74
#